data_AF-A0A374U6C2-F1
#
_entry.id   AF-A0A374U6C2-F1
#
_cell.length_a   1.000
_cell.length_b   1.000
_cell.length_c   1.000
_cell.angle_alpha   90.00
_cell.angle_beta   90.00
_cell.angle_gamma   90.00
#
_symmetry.space_group_name_H-M   'P 1'
#
loop_
_entity.id
_entity.type
_entity.pdbx_description
1 polymer ?
#
loop_
_entity_poly.entity_id
_entity_poly.type
_entity_poly.pdbx_seq_one_letter_code
_entity_poly.pdbx_strand_id
1 'polypeptide(L)' 'MERKVANIDEFQVDENGIPLFPAGLKEEANLYVLPDGRYLPCGAYRTEDGGSLIYEPSGLINE' A
#
# COMPACT_ATOMS: atom_id res chain seq x y z
N MET A 1 11.65 9.48 13.92
CA MET A 1 10.43 9.80 13.16
C MET A 1 9.64 8.52 13.08
N GLU A 2 8.48 8.45 13.73
CA GLU A 2 7.63 7.27 13.69
C GLU A 2 7.07 7.10 12.27
N ARG A 3 7.51 6.06 11.56
CA ARG A 3 6.97 5.73 10.25
C ARG A 3 5.58 5.15 10.45
N LYS A 4 4.54 5.95 10.20
CA LYS A 4 3.15 5.47 10.29
C LYS A 4 2.75 4.79 8.98
N VAL A 5 2.27 3.57 9.11
CA VAL A 5 1.66 2.81 8.02
C VAL A 5 0.15 3.07 8.07
N ALA A 6 -0.50 3.23 6.92
CA ALA A 6 -1.96 3.32 6.87
C ALA A 6 -2.60 1.95 7.17
N ASN A 7 -3.88 1.94 7.55
CA ASN A 7 -4.60 0.68 7.71
C ASN A 7 -5.16 0.24 6.37
N ILE A 8 -5.07 -1.06 6.08
CA ILE A 8 -5.57 -1.64 4.83
C ILE A 8 -7.09 -1.49 4.66
N ASP A 9 -7.83 -1.39 5.78
CA ASP A 9 -9.28 -1.16 5.83
C ASP A 9 -9.68 0.25 5.34
N GLU A 10 -8.75 1.21 5.33
CA GLU A 10 -9.01 2.56 4.81
C GLU A 10 -9.06 2.61 3.27
N PHE A 11 -8.68 1.52 2.59
CA PHE A 11 -8.61 1.46 1.14
C PHE A 11 -9.92 0.92 0.55
N GLN A 12 -10.28 1.45 -0.63
CA GLN A 12 -11.36 0.87 -1.43
C GLN A 12 -10.97 -0.55 -1.85
N VAL A 13 -11.92 -1.47 -1.79
CA VAL A 13 -11.72 -2.86 -2.20
C VAL A 13 -12.52 -3.18 -3.46
N ASP A 14 -12.07 -4.14 -4.24
CA ASP A 14 -12.83 -4.68 -5.38
C ASP A 14 -13.96 -5.63 -4.91
N GLU A 15 -14.69 -6.21 -5.86
CA GLU A 15 -15.74 -7.22 -5.64
C GLU A 15 -15.27 -8.44 -4.83
N ASN A 16 -13.98 -8.78 -4.85
CA ASN A 16 -13.39 -9.89 -4.10
C ASN A 16 -12.88 -9.46 -2.71
N GLY A 17 -13.07 -8.21 -2.30
CA GLY A 17 -12.56 -7.67 -1.04
C GLY A 17 -11.04 -7.41 -1.06
N ILE A 18 -10.43 -7.33 -2.24
CA ILE A 18 -9.00 -7.06 -2.40
C ILE A 18 -8.83 -5.53 -2.48
N PRO A 19 -7.96 -4.90 -1.67
CA PRO A 19 -7.77 -3.46 -1.72
C PRO A 19 -7.22 -3.05 -3.09
N LEU A 20 -7.81 -2.00 -3.65
CA LEU A 20 -7.37 -1.38 -4.89
C LEU A 20 -6.05 -0.64 -4.63
N PHE A 21 -5.12 -0.74 -5.58
CA PHE A 21 -3.86 -0.02 -5.51
C PHE A 21 -4.15 1.48 -5.62
N PRO A 22 -3.81 2.30 -4.60
CA PRO A 22 -4.20 3.70 -4.57
C PRO A 22 -3.40 4.51 -5.59
N ALA A 23 -4.08 5.46 -6.25
CA ALA A 23 -3.44 6.39 -7.16
C ALA A 23 -2.71 7.51 -6.40
N GLY A 24 -1.68 8.10 -7.02
CA GLY A 24 -0.97 9.25 -6.45
C GLY A 24 0.01 8.91 -5.33
N LEU A 25 0.40 7.64 -5.20
CA LEU A 25 1.51 7.22 -4.34
C LEU A 25 2.83 7.81 -4.86
N LYS A 26 3.72 8.16 -3.93
CA LYS A 26 5.11 8.51 -4.21
C LYS A 26 6.01 7.33 -3.87
N GLU A 27 6.84 6.90 -4.80
CA GLU A 27 7.85 5.88 -4.51
C GLU A 27 9.10 6.53 -3.91
N GLU A 28 9.48 6.12 -2.71
CA GLU A 28 10.68 6.57 -2.00
C GLU A 28 11.44 5.38 -1.45
N ALA A 29 12.68 5.14 -1.93
CA ALA A 29 13.53 4.06 -1.44
C ALA A 29 12.87 2.66 -1.44
N ASN A 30 12.10 2.34 -2.49
CA ASN A 30 11.29 1.11 -2.62
C ASN A 30 10.07 1.04 -1.68
N LEU A 31 9.68 2.18 -1.08
CA LEU A 31 8.47 2.30 -0.29
C LEU A 31 7.44 3.18 -0.99
N TYR A 32 6.18 2.78 -0.97
CA TYR A 32 5.09 3.63 -1.44
C TYR A 32 4.60 4.51 -0.30
N VAL A 33 4.64 5.83 -0.52
CA VAL A 33 4.18 6.86 0.41
C VAL A 33 2.89 7.44 -0.10
N LEU A 34 1.86 7.40 0.74
CA LEU A 34 0.56 8.01 0.51
C LEU A 34 0.68 9.53 0.49
N PRO A 35 -0.25 10.24 -0.18
CA PRO A 35 -0.27 11.71 -0.19
C PRO A 35 -0.41 12.31 1.22
N ASP A 36 -0.96 11.56 2.17
CA ASP A 36 -1.06 11.91 3.60
C ASP A 36 0.28 11.76 4.36
N GLY A 37 1.34 11.28 3.71
CA GLY A 37 2.68 11.07 4.29
C GLY A 37 2.84 9.74 5.03
N ARG A 38 1.80 8.89 5.07
CA ARG A 38 1.84 7.53 5.61
C ARG A 38 2.39 6.53 4.57
N TYR A 39 2.95 5.42 5.02
CA TYR A 39 3.37 4.35 4.10
C TYR A 39 2.20 3.44 3.73
N LEU A 40 2.24 2.92 2.49
CA LEU A 40 1.33 1.87 2.04
C LEU A 40 1.55 0.62 2.92
N PRO A 41 0.48 -0.01 3.45
CA PRO A 41 0.63 -1.23 4.23
C PRO A 41 1.09 -2.40 3.36
N CYS A 42 1.75 -3.38 3.98
CA CYS A 42 2.04 -4.64 3.28
C CYS A 42 0.71 -5.33 2.92
N GLY A 43 0.63 -5.90 1.73
CA GLY A 43 -0.59 -6.57 1.30
C GLY A 43 -0.65 -6.85 -0.19
N ALA A 44 -1.70 -7.56 -0.59
CA ALA A 44 -2.02 -7.78 -1.99
C ALA A 44 -3.00 -6.69 -2.46
N TYR A 45 -2.62 -5.96 -3.50
CA TYR A 45 -3.40 -4.88 -4.09
C TYR A 45 -3.82 -5.22 -5.51
N ARG A 46 -5.02 -4.79 -5.90
CA ARG A 46 -5.50 -4.88 -7.28
C ARG A 46 -5.01 -3.68 -8.07
N THR A 47 -4.28 -3.91 -9.16
CA THR A 47 -3.85 -2.82 -10.05
C THR A 47 -4.97 -2.40 -11.00
N GLU A 48 -4.87 -1.19 -11.55
CA GLU A 48 -5.86 -0.65 -12.49
C GLU A 48 -6.01 -1.50 -13.77
N ASP A 49 -4.93 -2.19 -14.17
CA ASP A 49 -4.92 -3.15 -15.29
C ASP A 49 -5.66 -4.47 -14.98
N GLY A 50 -6.20 -4.62 -13.76
CA GLY A 50 -6.78 -5.87 -13.28
C GLY A 50 -5.74 -6.91 -12.87
N GLY A 51 -4.48 -6.53 -12.77
CA GLY A 51 -3.42 -7.34 -12.18
C GLY A 51 -3.50 -7.37 -10.66
N SER A 52 -2.65 -8.19 -10.05
CA SER A 52 -2.45 -8.23 -8.60
C SER A 52 -1.00 -7.89 -8.28
N LEU A 53 -0.79 -6.92 -7.40
CA LEU A 53 0.51 -6.51 -6.89
C LEU A 53 0.64 -6.96 -5.44
N ILE A 54 1.60 -7.83 -5.15
CA ILE A 54 1.98 -8.15 -3.77
C ILE A 54 3.02 -7.12 -3.35
N TYR A 55 2.67 -6.28 -2.38
CA TYR A 55 3.56 -5.26 -1.86
C TYR A 55 4.11 -5.67 -0.49
N GLU A 56 5.43 -5.88 -0.44
CA GLU A 56 6.16 -6.32 0.73
C GLU A 56 7.28 -5.32 1.04
N PRO A 57 7.02 -4.31 1.88
CA PRO A 57 8.04 -3.33 2.25
C PRO A 57 9.11 -4.01 3.11
N SER A 58 10.22 -4.42 2.48
CA SER A 58 11.33 -5.15 3.11
C SER A 58 12.00 -4.36 4.25
N GLY A 59 11.75 -3.04 4.33
CA GLY A 59 12.27 -2.13 5.38
C GLY A 59 11.26 -1.75 6.48
N LEU A 60 10.03 -2.29 6.45
CA LEU A 60 9.02 -2.14 7.51
C LEU A 60 8.94 -3.39 8.42
N ILE A 61 9.59 -4.48 8.06
CA ILE A 61 9.72 -5.68 8.88
C ILE A 61 10.78 -5.39 9.97
N ASN A 62 10.37 -4.80 11.08
CA ASN A 62 11.07 -4.94 12.34
C ASN A 62 10.05 -5.31 13.41
N GLU A 63 10.34 -6.47 14.02
CA GLU A 63 9.69 -7.17 15.15
C GLU A 63 8.52 -8.10 14.85
#